data_AF-A0A392MWC6-F1
#
_entry.id   AF-A0A392MWC6-F1
#
_cell.length_a   1.000
_cell.length_b   1.000
_cell.length_c   1.000
_cell.angle_alpha   90.00
_cell.angle_beta   90.00
_cell.angle_gamma   90.00
#
_symmetry.space_group_name_H-M   'P 1'
#
loop_
_entity.id
_entity.type
_entity.pdbx_description
1 polymer ?
#
loop_
_entity_poly.entity_id
_entity_poly.type
_entity_poly.pdbx_seq_one_letter_code
_entity_poly.pdbx_strand_id
1 'polypeptide(L)'
;MDADSKAVMMAWEKPLMEAHAKAVCLGGGHVLNIGFGMGLVDTAIQQYSPVKHTIVEAHPDVYERMIRTGWGQKENVKIVFGRWQDVLSQLETYDGIFFDTYGEYYEDLREFHQHLPVLLKPGGIYSFFNGLCGSNAFFHVVYCHLVSLELENLGYSTQLIPLPVKDCLGEQVWEGVKHRYWQLDTYYLPVCQSAEDSE
;
A
#
# COMPACT_ATOMS: atom_id res chain seq x y z
N MET A 1 7.82 -2.65 15.69
CA MET A 1 6.88 -3.39 16.54
C MET A 1 6.00 -2.37 17.24
N ASP A 2 4.71 -2.66 17.40
CA ASP A 2 3.82 -1.85 18.23
C ASP A 2 4.04 -2.13 19.73
N ALA A 3 3.24 -1.47 20.58
CA ALA A 3 3.29 -1.65 22.05
C ALA A 3 3.02 -3.09 22.50
N ASP A 4 2.39 -3.93 21.66
CA ASP A 4 2.05 -5.32 21.96
C ASP A 4 3.05 -6.34 21.40
N SER A 5 4.14 -5.88 20.78
CA SER A 5 5.12 -6.70 20.05
C SER A 5 4.55 -7.36 18.78
N LYS A 6 3.52 -6.76 18.16
CA LYS A 6 3.09 -7.11 16.81
C LYS A 6 4.01 -6.44 15.80
N ALA A 7 4.40 -7.19 14.79
CA ALA A 7 5.09 -6.63 13.63
C ALA A 7 4.07 -5.79 12.83
N VAL A 8 4.46 -4.55 12.53
CA VAL A 8 3.64 -3.57 11.81
C VAL A 8 4.08 -3.50 10.35
N MET A 9 5.39 -3.45 10.12
CA MET A 9 6.05 -3.47 8.81
C MET A 9 7.49 -3.94 9.04
N MET A 10 8.01 -4.85 8.20
CA MET A 10 9.32 -5.51 8.40
C MET A 10 10.25 -5.34 7.20
N ALA A 11 11.56 -5.43 7.43
CA ALA A 11 12.58 -5.20 6.40
C ALA A 11 12.52 -6.16 5.20
N TRP A 12 11.96 -7.37 5.39
CA TRP A 12 11.78 -8.35 4.30
C TRP A 12 10.80 -7.85 3.23
N GLU A 13 9.93 -6.89 3.57
CA GLU A 13 8.94 -6.31 2.65
C GLU A 13 9.56 -5.28 1.70
N LYS A 14 10.80 -4.84 1.93
CA LYS A 14 11.47 -3.84 1.09
C LYS A 14 11.36 -4.12 -0.42
N PRO A 15 11.67 -5.32 -0.95
CA PRO A 15 11.49 -5.62 -2.38
C PRO A 15 10.02 -5.55 -2.83
N LEU A 16 9.06 -5.85 -1.94
CA LEU A 16 7.63 -5.70 -2.24
C LEU A 16 7.26 -4.23 -2.35
N MET A 17 7.70 -3.41 -1.40
CA MET A 17 7.48 -1.96 -1.40
C MET A 17 8.10 -1.29 -2.63
N GLU A 18 9.30 -1.72 -3.05
CA GLU A 18 9.92 -1.26 -4.30
C GLU A 18 9.11 -1.66 -5.54
N ALA A 19 8.55 -2.87 -5.56
CA ALA A 19 7.69 -3.32 -6.66
C ALA A 19 6.36 -2.55 -6.72
N HIS A 20 5.74 -2.27 -5.56
CA HIS A 20 4.56 -1.43 -5.46
C HIS A 20 4.84 0.00 -5.92
N ALA A 21 5.91 0.61 -5.41
CA ALA A 21 6.35 1.95 -5.82
C ALA A 21 6.60 2.03 -7.33
N LYS A 22 7.26 1.01 -7.90
CA LYS A 22 7.45 0.92 -9.35
C LYS A 22 6.11 0.95 -10.09
N ALA A 23 5.14 0.14 -9.66
CA ALA A 23 3.83 0.05 -10.32
C ALA A 23 3.08 1.39 -10.27
N VAL A 24 2.90 1.97 -9.09
CA VAL A 24 2.12 3.21 -8.93
C VAL A 24 2.81 4.44 -9.52
N CYS A 25 4.12 4.40 -9.74
CA CYS A 25 4.88 5.49 -10.37
C CYS A 25 5.00 5.38 -11.91
N LEU A 26 4.49 4.32 -12.56
CA LEU A 26 4.63 4.15 -14.02
C LEU A 26 4.01 5.32 -14.82
N GLY A 27 2.90 5.88 -14.35
CA GLY A 27 2.26 7.05 -14.96
C GLY A 27 2.97 8.38 -14.68
N GLY A 28 3.94 8.41 -13.77
CA GLY A 28 4.52 9.63 -13.23
C GLY A 28 3.51 10.48 -12.47
N GLY A 29 3.70 11.79 -12.44
CA GLY A 29 2.67 12.71 -11.94
C GLY A 29 2.48 12.71 -10.41
N HIS A 30 1.23 12.69 -9.96
CA HIS A 30 0.83 12.79 -8.57
C HIS A 30 0.60 11.40 -7.97
N VAL A 31 1.31 11.07 -6.91
CA VAL A 31 1.21 9.78 -6.22
C VAL A 31 0.65 9.99 -4.81
N LEU A 32 -0.31 9.16 -4.41
CA LEU A 32 -0.87 9.08 -3.07
C LEU A 32 -0.39 7.81 -2.38
N ASN A 33 0.03 7.93 -1.13
CA ASN A 33 0.18 6.82 -0.21
C ASN A 33 -0.79 7.00 0.98
N ILE A 34 -1.54 5.95 1.31
CA ILE A 34 -2.36 5.87 2.53
C ILE A 34 -1.69 4.91 3.52
N GLY A 35 -1.13 5.47 4.58
CA GLY A 35 -0.34 4.75 5.58
C GLY A 35 1.16 4.89 5.33
N PHE A 36 1.84 5.73 6.12
CA PHE A 36 3.29 5.91 5.96
C PHE A 36 4.07 4.71 6.51
N GLY A 37 3.60 4.12 7.62
CA GLY A 37 4.30 3.01 8.25
C GLY A 37 5.75 3.38 8.54
N MET A 38 6.72 2.59 8.09
CA MET A 38 8.16 2.92 8.22
C MET A 38 8.72 3.79 7.08
N GLY A 39 7.91 4.20 6.12
CA GLY A 39 8.33 5.00 4.97
C GLY A 39 9.09 4.23 3.90
N LEU A 40 8.95 2.89 3.86
CA LEU A 40 9.66 2.04 2.89
C LEU A 40 9.16 2.29 1.46
N VAL A 41 7.85 2.20 1.25
CA VAL A 41 7.22 2.51 -0.05
C VAL A 41 7.42 3.97 -0.41
N ASP A 42 7.30 4.89 0.54
CA ASP A 42 7.48 6.32 0.30
C ASP A 42 8.89 6.64 -0.17
N THR A 43 9.89 6.02 0.46
CA THR A 43 11.29 6.15 0.05
C THR A 43 11.50 5.62 -1.35
N ALA A 44 10.89 4.47 -1.70
CA ALA A 44 10.95 3.92 -3.05
C ALA A 44 10.22 4.81 -4.08
N ILE A 45 9.02 5.32 -3.76
CA ILE A 45 8.26 6.27 -4.61
C ILE A 45 9.11 7.50 -4.91
N GLN A 46 9.79 8.06 -3.91
CA GLN A 46 10.64 9.24 -4.08
C GLN A 46 11.82 9.02 -5.04
N GLN A 47 12.27 7.78 -5.28
CA GLN A 47 13.31 7.49 -6.28
C GLN A 47 12.81 7.72 -7.72
N TYR A 48 11.49 7.66 -7.94
CA TYR A 48 10.86 7.94 -9.23
C TYR A 48 10.57 9.42 -9.46
N SER A 49 10.89 10.30 -8.49
CA SER A 49 10.71 11.75 -8.60
C SER A 49 9.31 12.17 -9.05
N PRO A 50 8.23 11.74 -8.36
CA PRO A 50 6.88 12.19 -8.70
C PRO A 50 6.77 13.71 -8.59
N VAL A 51 5.88 14.29 -9.39
CA VAL A 51 5.57 15.73 -9.37
C VAL A 51 5.07 16.14 -7.99
N LYS A 52 4.21 15.32 -7.38
CA LYS A 52 3.73 15.51 -6.01
C LYS A 52 3.51 14.15 -5.36
N HIS A 53 3.95 14.01 -4.13
CA HIS A 53 3.77 12.82 -3.31
C HIS A 53 2.95 13.17 -2.08
N THR A 54 1.69 12.74 -2.05
CA THR A 54 0.80 12.96 -0.91
C THR A 54 0.82 11.73 -0.02
N ILE A 55 1.02 11.91 1.29
CA ILE A 55 1.09 10.83 2.26
C ILE A 55 0.05 11.11 3.35
N VAL A 56 -0.86 10.17 3.59
CA VAL A 56 -1.79 10.21 4.71
C VAL A 56 -1.25 9.35 5.85
N GLU A 57 -1.18 9.90 7.05
CA GLU A 57 -0.72 9.17 8.24
C GLU A 57 -1.56 9.54 9.46
N ALA A 58 -2.10 8.52 10.13
CA ALA A 58 -3.05 8.69 11.23
C ALA A 58 -2.39 8.63 12.61
N HIS A 59 -1.28 7.90 12.76
CA HIS A 59 -0.65 7.64 14.05
C HIS A 59 0.27 8.81 14.45
N PRO A 60 0.03 9.47 15.61
CA PRO A 60 0.82 10.62 16.06
C PRO A 60 2.33 10.34 16.10
N ASP A 61 2.75 9.23 16.70
CA ASP A 61 4.19 8.90 16.80
C ASP A 61 4.86 8.68 15.44
N VAL A 62 4.12 8.13 14.46
CA VAL A 62 4.63 7.93 13.09
C VAL A 62 4.76 9.28 12.40
N TYR A 63 3.75 10.14 12.52
CA TYR A 63 3.77 11.51 12.01
C TYR A 63 4.93 12.33 12.62
N GLU A 64 5.10 12.32 13.94
CA GLU A 64 6.22 13.00 14.60
C GLU A 64 7.58 12.50 14.08
N ARG A 65 7.70 11.18 13.84
CA ARG A 65 8.88 10.61 13.21
C ARG A 65 9.09 11.16 11.80
N MET A 66 8.04 11.23 10.97
CA MET A 66 8.13 11.79 9.60
C MET A 66 8.70 13.21 9.63
N ILE A 67 8.18 14.07 10.52
CA ILE A 67 8.65 15.45 10.66
C ILE A 67 10.11 15.49 11.10
N ARG A 68 10.48 14.68 12.11
CA ARG A 68 11.87 14.62 12.62
C ARG A 68 12.86 14.10 11.58
N THR A 69 12.45 13.20 10.69
CA THR A 69 13.33 12.58 9.68
C THR A 69 13.38 13.33 8.35
N GLY A 70 12.79 14.52 8.26
CA GLY A 70 12.97 15.37 7.09
C GLY A 70 11.84 15.30 6.05
N TRP A 71 10.77 14.52 6.29
CA TRP A 71 9.72 14.33 5.28
C TRP A 71 8.91 15.60 5.02
N GLY A 72 8.66 16.40 6.05
CA GLY A 72 7.93 17.67 5.90
C GLY A 72 8.73 18.77 5.18
N GLN A 73 10.04 18.57 4.98
CA GLN A 73 10.93 19.53 4.32
C GLN A 73 11.16 19.19 2.85
N LYS A 74 10.66 18.06 2.35
CA LYS A 74 10.75 17.69 0.93
C LYS A 74 9.75 18.52 0.13
N GLU A 75 10.24 19.27 -0.85
CA GLU A 75 9.42 20.24 -1.61
C GLU A 75 8.22 19.60 -2.35
N ASN A 76 8.37 18.38 -2.84
CA ASN A 76 7.32 17.65 -3.56
C ASN A 76 6.45 16.76 -2.65
N VAL A 77 6.62 16.79 -1.33
CA VAL A 77 5.85 15.97 -0.38
C VAL A 77 4.77 16.79 0.31
N LYS A 78 3.54 16.28 0.32
CA LYS A 78 2.42 16.79 1.13
C LYS A 78 2.05 15.74 2.18
N ILE A 79 2.25 16.04 3.46
CA ILE A 79 1.79 15.17 4.55
C ILE A 79 0.40 15.62 4.98
N VAL A 80 -0.55 14.69 5.05
CA VAL A 80 -1.90 14.89 5.56
C VAL A 80 -2.04 14.08 6.84
N PHE A 81 -2.09 14.76 7.98
CA PHE A 81 -2.21 14.09 9.27
C PHE A 81 -3.67 13.80 9.61
N GLY A 82 -3.98 12.53 9.89
CA GLY A 82 -5.30 12.07 10.25
C GLY A 82 -5.62 10.70 9.65
N ARG A 83 -6.74 10.13 10.09
CA ARG A 83 -7.30 8.94 9.46
C ARG A 83 -7.75 9.27 8.05
N TRP A 84 -7.54 8.36 7.10
CA TRP A 84 -7.91 8.61 5.71
C TRP A 84 -9.41 8.94 5.58
N GLN A 85 -10.28 8.27 6.35
CA GLN A 85 -11.71 8.52 6.40
C GLN A 85 -12.04 9.99 6.73
N ASP A 86 -11.30 10.58 7.66
CA ASP A 86 -11.54 11.95 8.15
C ASP A 86 -10.93 13.02 7.23
N VAL A 87 -9.97 12.64 6.39
CA VAL A 87 -9.20 13.58 5.55
C VAL A 87 -9.44 13.42 4.05
N LEU A 88 -10.38 12.55 3.64
CA LEU A 88 -10.78 12.35 2.24
C LEU A 88 -11.03 13.67 1.49
N SER A 89 -11.67 14.65 2.12
CA SER A 89 -11.97 15.96 1.51
C SER A 89 -10.73 16.82 1.21
N GLN A 90 -9.56 16.43 1.71
CA GLN A 90 -8.27 17.11 1.48
C GLN A 90 -7.45 16.45 0.37
N LEU A 91 -7.89 15.29 -0.12
CA LEU A 91 -7.24 14.52 -1.17
C LEU A 91 -7.61 15.06 -2.54
N GLU A 92 -6.68 14.89 -3.47
CA GLU A 92 -6.83 15.30 -4.87
C GLU A 92 -7.07 14.07 -5.75
N THR A 93 -6.86 14.18 -7.06
CA THR A 93 -6.79 13.03 -7.95
C THR A 93 -5.34 12.68 -8.26
N TYR A 94 -5.08 11.39 -8.44
CA TYR A 94 -3.73 10.84 -8.49
C TYR A 94 -3.54 9.94 -9.71
N ASP A 95 -2.32 9.96 -10.22
CA ASP A 95 -1.83 9.10 -11.30
C ASP A 95 -1.38 7.73 -10.72
N GLY A 96 -1.07 7.69 -9.42
CA GLY A 96 -0.75 6.47 -8.68
C GLY A 96 -1.30 6.50 -7.26
N ILE A 97 -1.86 5.40 -6.78
CA ILE A 97 -2.33 5.26 -5.40
C ILE A 97 -1.78 3.96 -4.80
N PHE A 98 -1.13 4.06 -3.65
CA PHE A 98 -0.77 2.92 -2.82
C PHE A 98 -1.54 2.96 -1.49
N PHE A 99 -2.05 1.81 -1.07
CA PHE A 99 -2.78 1.65 0.19
C PHE A 99 -2.14 0.56 1.06
N ASP A 100 -1.64 0.94 2.23
CA ASP A 100 -1.03 0.03 3.21
C ASP A 100 -1.19 0.59 4.62
N THR A 101 -2.35 0.32 5.21
CA THR A 101 -2.70 0.76 6.55
C THR A 101 -2.53 -0.36 7.57
N TYR A 102 -2.10 0.00 8.78
CA TYR A 102 -1.96 -0.95 9.86
C TYR A 102 -3.25 -1.07 10.69
N GLY A 103 -3.64 -2.32 11.01
CA GLY A 103 -4.75 -2.61 11.91
C GLY A 103 -6.13 -2.42 11.28
N GLU A 104 -6.18 -2.15 9.98
CA GLU A 104 -7.40 -2.07 9.20
C GLU A 104 -7.83 -3.46 8.73
N TYR A 105 -9.12 -3.72 8.83
CA TYR A 105 -9.73 -4.98 8.43
C TYR A 105 -10.05 -4.97 6.93
N TYR A 106 -10.47 -6.12 6.42
CA TYR A 106 -10.94 -6.24 5.04
C TYR A 106 -11.97 -5.16 4.65
N GLU A 107 -12.86 -4.79 5.58
CA GLU A 107 -13.89 -3.78 5.32
C GLU A 107 -13.33 -2.37 5.11
N ASP A 108 -12.23 -2.01 5.78
CA ASP A 108 -11.59 -0.70 5.58
C ASP A 108 -10.95 -0.60 4.18
N LEU A 109 -10.30 -1.68 3.72
CA LEU A 109 -9.77 -1.79 2.35
C LEU A 109 -10.91 -1.68 1.33
N ARG A 110 -12.01 -2.39 1.58
CA ARG A 110 -13.20 -2.38 0.73
C ARG A 110 -13.91 -1.03 0.72
N GLU A 111 -13.96 -0.34 1.85
CA GLU A 111 -14.47 1.04 1.97
C GLU A 111 -13.59 1.99 1.15
N PHE A 112 -12.26 1.90 1.30
CA PHE A 112 -11.34 2.72 0.51
C PHE A 112 -11.51 2.51 -1.00
N HIS A 113 -11.73 1.26 -1.44
CA HIS A 113 -11.98 0.96 -2.86
C HIS A 113 -13.18 1.74 -3.43
N GLN A 114 -14.21 2.05 -2.63
CA GLN A 114 -15.36 2.85 -3.09
C GLN A 114 -14.99 4.29 -3.46
N HIS A 115 -13.83 4.78 -3.02
CA HIS A 115 -13.34 6.12 -3.31
C HIS A 115 -12.42 6.17 -4.54
N LEU A 116 -11.98 5.03 -5.08
CA LEU A 116 -11.10 4.98 -6.26
C LEU A 116 -11.68 5.72 -7.48
N PRO A 117 -12.99 5.64 -7.81
CA PRO A 117 -13.55 6.36 -8.97
C PRO A 117 -13.39 7.89 -8.91
N VAL A 118 -13.23 8.44 -7.71
CA VAL A 118 -13.03 9.88 -7.49
C VAL A 118 -11.55 10.22 -7.36
N LEU A 119 -10.74 9.32 -6.76
CA LEU A 119 -9.35 9.59 -6.42
C LEU A 119 -8.35 9.19 -7.53
N LEU A 120 -8.63 8.13 -8.28
CA LEU A 120 -7.73 7.62 -9.32
C LEU A 120 -8.08 8.25 -10.67
N LYS A 121 -7.11 8.88 -11.33
CA LYS A 121 -7.28 9.42 -12.67
C LYS A 121 -7.43 8.30 -13.71
N PRO A 122 -8.05 8.58 -14.87
CA PRO A 122 -7.94 7.70 -16.05
C PRO A 122 -6.47 7.42 -16.38
N GLY A 123 -6.13 6.18 -16.70
CA GLY A 123 -4.77 5.68 -16.90
C GLY A 123 -3.94 5.50 -15.61
N GLY A 124 -4.47 5.90 -14.45
CA GLY A 124 -3.78 5.78 -13.17
C GLY A 124 -3.69 4.34 -12.68
N ILE A 125 -2.71 4.07 -11.81
CA ILE A 125 -2.50 2.74 -11.23
C ILE A 125 -2.77 2.75 -9.72
N TYR A 126 -3.64 1.84 -9.29
CA TYR A 126 -3.87 1.54 -7.89
C TYR A 126 -3.17 0.23 -7.50
N SER A 127 -2.59 0.21 -6.30
CA SER A 127 -1.99 -0.96 -5.71
C SER A 127 -2.17 -0.91 -4.18
N PHE A 128 -2.16 -2.07 -3.53
CA PHE A 128 -2.32 -2.16 -2.08
C PHE A 128 -1.48 -3.30 -1.51
N PHE A 129 -1.14 -3.22 -0.22
CA PHE A 129 -0.49 -4.33 0.45
C PHE A 129 -1.45 -5.52 0.62
N ASN A 130 -1.22 -6.60 -0.12
CA ASN A 130 -2.07 -7.77 -0.17
C ASN A 130 -1.71 -8.77 0.95
N GLY A 131 -1.87 -8.35 2.20
CA GLY A 131 -1.61 -9.16 3.40
C GLY A 131 -2.71 -10.18 3.75
N LEU A 132 -3.78 -10.26 2.96
CA LEU A 132 -5.01 -10.99 3.31
C LEU A 132 -4.74 -12.50 3.48
N CYS A 133 -4.99 -13.05 4.68
CA CYS A 133 -4.77 -14.47 4.98
C CYS A 133 -3.34 -14.97 4.66
N GLY A 134 -2.31 -14.16 4.90
CA GLY A 134 -0.90 -14.48 4.66
C GLY A 134 -0.35 -15.74 5.36
N SER A 135 -1.14 -16.46 6.15
CA SER A 135 -0.77 -17.75 6.76
C SER A 135 -1.48 -18.96 6.14
N ASN A 136 -2.39 -18.78 5.19
CA ASN A 136 -3.15 -19.85 4.56
C ASN A 136 -3.32 -19.61 3.06
N ALA A 137 -2.64 -20.41 2.23
CA ALA A 137 -2.63 -20.23 0.78
C ALA A 137 -4.02 -20.33 0.15
N PHE A 138 -4.87 -21.24 0.64
CA PHE A 138 -6.23 -21.41 0.11
C PHE A 138 -7.06 -20.15 0.33
N PHE A 139 -7.10 -19.66 1.58
CA PHE A 139 -7.87 -18.44 1.88
C PHE A 139 -7.25 -17.20 1.24
N HIS A 140 -5.92 -17.11 1.13
CA HIS A 140 -5.26 -16.03 0.42
C HIS A 140 -5.72 -15.94 -1.04
N VAL A 141 -5.74 -17.06 -1.77
CA VAL A 141 -6.22 -17.11 -3.16
C VAL A 141 -7.71 -16.76 -3.26
N VAL A 142 -8.54 -17.22 -2.32
CA VAL A 142 -9.97 -16.85 -2.26
C VAL A 142 -10.13 -15.32 -2.08
N TYR A 143 -9.38 -14.70 -1.17
CA TYR A 143 -9.42 -13.25 -0.98
C TYR A 143 -8.89 -12.48 -2.19
N CYS A 144 -7.82 -12.96 -2.83
CA CYS A 144 -7.33 -12.38 -4.09
C CYS A 144 -8.45 -12.32 -5.14
N HIS A 145 -9.18 -13.42 -5.34
CA HIS A 145 -10.31 -13.45 -6.29
C HIS A 145 -11.47 -12.57 -5.85
N LEU A 146 -11.82 -12.57 -4.56
CA LEU A 146 -12.89 -11.74 -4.04
C LEU A 146 -12.61 -10.25 -4.26
N VAL A 147 -11.41 -9.78 -3.92
CA VAL A 147 -11.00 -8.38 -4.10
C VAL A 147 -10.97 -8.02 -5.59
N SER A 148 -10.45 -8.89 -6.45
CA SER A 148 -10.48 -8.65 -7.90
C SER A 148 -11.90 -8.46 -8.43
N LEU A 149 -12.86 -9.30 -8.00
CA LEU A 149 -14.26 -9.19 -8.42
C LEU A 149 -14.94 -7.92 -7.88
N GLU A 150 -14.62 -7.51 -6.65
CA GLU A 150 -15.16 -6.27 -6.08
C GLU A 150 -14.61 -5.03 -6.80
N LEU A 151 -13.32 -5.02 -7.16
CA LEU A 151 -12.72 -3.98 -7.97
C LEU A 151 -13.27 -3.97 -9.41
N GLU A 152 -13.54 -5.13 -9.99
CA GLU A 152 -14.19 -5.26 -11.30
C GLU A 152 -15.59 -4.65 -11.30
N ASN A 153 -16.37 -4.85 -10.24
CA ASN A 153 -17.68 -4.21 -10.07
C ASN A 153 -17.60 -2.68 -9.99
N LEU A 154 -16.43 -2.13 -9.65
CA LEU A 154 -16.15 -0.69 -9.65
C LEU A 154 -15.54 -0.20 -10.97
N GLY A 155 -15.36 -1.08 -11.96
CA GLY A 155 -14.81 -0.74 -13.27
C GLY A 155 -13.29 -0.90 -13.38
N TYR A 156 -12.64 -1.64 -12.48
CA TYR A 156 -11.19 -1.84 -12.50
C TYR A 156 -10.80 -3.28 -12.86
N SER A 157 -9.80 -3.44 -13.72
CA SER A 157 -9.12 -4.72 -13.91
C SER A 157 -8.04 -4.88 -12.84
N THR A 158 -7.81 -6.11 -12.38
CA THR A 158 -6.77 -6.42 -11.36
C THR A 158 -5.83 -7.50 -11.89
N GLN A 159 -4.54 -7.16 -12.03
CA GLN A 159 -3.49 -8.13 -12.29
C GLN A 159 -2.78 -8.50 -10.98
N LEU A 160 -2.58 -9.80 -10.76
CA LEU A 160 -1.90 -10.34 -9.59
C LEU A 160 -0.53 -10.89 -10.01
N ILE A 161 0.52 -10.10 -9.81
CA ILE A 161 1.88 -10.47 -10.23
C ILE A 161 2.53 -11.30 -9.11
N PRO A 162 2.90 -12.57 -9.36
CA PRO A 162 3.51 -13.41 -8.35
C PRO A 162 4.96 -12.99 -8.09
N LEU A 163 5.29 -12.70 -6.83
CA LEU A 163 6.61 -12.38 -6.33
C LEU A 163 7.05 -13.47 -5.35
N PRO A 164 8.02 -14.34 -5.69
CA PRO A 164 8.57 -15.31 -4.76
C PRO A 164 9.24 -14.60 -3.58
N VAL A 165 8.83 -14.95 -2.36
CA VAL A 165 9.34 -14.34 -1.11
C VAL A 165 9.95 -15.37 -0.16
N LYS A 166 9.86 -16.67 -0.48
CA LYS A 166 10.37 -17.78 0.35
C LYS A 166 11.75 -17.53 0.95
N ASP A 167 12.70 -17.06 0.14
CA ASP A 167 14.09 -16.84 0.54
C ASP A 167 14.27 -15.62 1.46
N CYS A 168 13.25 -14.75 1.53
CA CYS A 168 13.23 -13.55 2.38
C CYS A 168 12.58 -13.79 3.75
N LEU A 169 12.06 -14.99 4.03
CA LEU A 169 11.25 -15.31 5.23
C LEU A 169 11.97 -16.20 6.26
N GLY A 170 13.30 -16.24 6.23
CA GLY A 170 14.12 -17.05 7.15
C GLY A 170 13.82 -16.78 8.63
N GLU A 171 14.11 -17.75 9.51
CA GLU A 171 13.73 -17.68 10.93
C GLU A 171 14.19 -16.42 11.67
N GLN A 172 15.36 -15.88 11.28
CA GLN A 172 15.94 -14.66 11.84
C GLN A 172 15.06 -13.41 11.62
N VAL A 173 14.24 -13.40 10.57
CA VAL A 173 13.30 -12.29 10.27
C VAL A 173 12.22 -12.19 11.34
N TRP A 174 11.88 -13.31 11.97
CA TRP A 174 10.78 -13.42 12.93
C TRP A 174 11.26 -13.43 14.38
N GLU A 175 12.55 -13.26 14.63
CA GLU A 175 13.11 -13.24 15.98
C GLU A 175 12.50 -12.07 16.78
N GLY A 176 11.89 -12.38 17.94
CA GLY A 176 11.19 -11.39 18.77
C GLY A 176 9.78 -11.02 18.29
N VAL A 177 9.30 -11.55 17.16
CA VAL A 177 7.93 -11.34 16.67
C VAL A 177 7.00 -12.41 17.23
N LYS A 178 5.96 -12.02 17.98
CA LYS A 178 5.02 -12.98 18.60
C LYS A 178 4.20 -13.78 17.58
N HIS A 179 3.80 -13.15 16.47
CA HIS A 179 2.97 -13.76 15.45
C HIS A 179 3.47 -13.41 14.04
N ARG A 180 3.79 -14.45 13.25
CA ARG A 180 4.13 -14.28 11.83
C ARG A 180 2.86 -13.99 11.04
N TYR A 181 2.71 -12.76 10.58
CA TYR A 181 1.57 -12.34 9.74
C TYR A 181 1.69 -12.84 8.29
N TRP A 182 2.88 -13.28 7.88
CA TRP A 182 3.11 -13.85 6.56
C TRP A 182 3.92 -15.15 6.63
N GLN A 183 3.48 -16.17 5.91
CA GLN A 183 4.07 -17.53 5.88
C GLN A 183 4.00 -18.18 4.49
N LEU A 184 3.50 -17.50 3.46
CA LEU A 184 3.40 -18.04 2.10
C LEU A 184 4.70 -17.83 1.31
N ASP A 185 4.99 -18.78 0.42
CA ASP A 185 6.19 -18.74 -0.45
C ASP A 185 6.13 -17.63 -1.52
N THR A 186 4.93 -17.14 -1.84
CA THR A 186 4.68 -16.18 -2.92
C THR A 186 3.74 -15.09 -2.43
N TYR A 187 4.15 -13.83 -2.63
CA TYR A 187 3.30 -12.65 -2.50
C TYR A 187 2.69 -12.31 -3.86
N TYR A 188 1.39 -12.02 -3.92
CA TYR A 188 0.74 -11.58 -5.15
C TYR A 188 0.57 -10.07 -5.11
N LEU A 189 1.34 -9.36 -5.93
CA LEU A 189 1.30 -7.91 -6.04
C LEU A 189 0.09 -7.50 -6.91
N PRO A 190 -0.93 -6.80 -6.35
CA PRO A 190 -2.05 -6.28 -7.11
C PRO A 190 -1.66 -5.03 -7.91
N VAL A 191 -1.91 -5.04 -9.20
CA VAL A 191 -1.88 -3.84 -10.06
C VAL A 191 -3.27 -3.66 -10.63
N CYS A 192 -3.92 -2.56 -10.26
CA CYS A 192 -5.29 -2.27 -10.63
C CYS A 192 -5.37 -1.02 -11.49
N GLN A 193 -6.12 -1.08 -12.59
CA GLN A 193 -6.30 0.03 -13.54
C GLN A 193 -7.73 0.04 -14.05
N SER A 194 -8.19 1.16 -14.60
CA SER A 194 -9.51 1.23 -15.22
C SER A 194 -9.63 0.16 -16.32
N ALA A 195 -10.74 -0.57 -16.35
CA ALA A 195 -10.98 -1.62 -17.33
C ALA A 195 -11.00 -1.07 -18.78
N GLU A 196 -11.38 0.20 -18.95
CA GLU A 196 -11.37 0.89 -20.25
C GLU A 196 -9.97 1.14 -20.81
N ASP A 197 -8.94 1.16 -19.95
CA ASP A 197 -7.54 1.42 -20.33
C ASP A 197 -6.76 0.11 -20.61
N SER A 198 -7.44 -1.05 -20.61
CA SER A 198 -6.82 -2.37 -20.76
C SER A 198 -6.78 -2.90 -22.21
N GLU A 199 -7.03 -2.05 -23.22
CA GLU A 199 -6.97 -2.37 -24.66
C GLU A 199 -5.61 -2.10 -25.31
#